data_AF-A0A2X2XF33-F1
#
_entry.id   AF-A0A2X2XF33-F1
#
_cell.length_a   1.000
_cell.length_b   1.000
_cell.length_c   1.000
_cell.angle_alpha   90.00
_cell.angle_beta   90.00
_cell.angle_gamma   90.00
#
_symmetry.space_group_name_H-M   'P 1'
#
loop_
_entity.id
_entity.type
_entity.pdbx_description
1 polymer ?
#
loop_
_entity_poly.entity_id
_entity_poly.type
_entity_poly.pdbx_seq_one_letter_code
_entity_poly.pdbx_strand_id
1 'polypeptide(L)'
;MFDKCYLEGHFLVIENPFLKEKIAFNSIDDIVISSQFPSRKYSLYMFFSQPIQYEKKKGWWNKIICAIMNNNNNPYQIKRTYYDNEIEPLLALIKEGMPEADLPDLKNSLFWRTEDRKNAFSKMRVMYSREKMPLANILRKHGMMRG
;
A
#
# COMPACT_ATOMS: atom_id res chain seq x y z
N MET A 1 9.06 -12.68 -7.39
CA MET A 1 8.41 -13.69 -6.52
C MET A 1 7.08 -13.09 -6.17
N PHE A 2 5.98 -13.69 -6.61
CA PHE A 2 4.64 -13.12 -6.40
C PHE A 2 4.25 -13.30 -4.94
N ASP A 3 4.00 -12.19 -4.25
CA ASP A 3 3.43 -12.22 -2.91
C ASP A 3 1.96 -12.65 -3.02
N LYS A 4 1.57 -13.67 -2.26
CA LYS A 4 0.18 -14.09 -2.16
C LYS A 4 -0.58 -13.08 -1.29
N CYS A 5 -1.62 -12.48 -1.84
CA CYS A 5 -2.50 -11.57 -1.11
C CYS A 5 -3.86 -12.24 -0.86
N TYR A 6 -4.42 -12.11 0.35
CA TYR A 6 -5.74 -12.64 0.69
C TYR A 6 -6.32 -11.98 1.95
N LEU A 7 -7.61 -12.21 2.22
CA LEU A 7 -8.28 -11.79 3.45
C LEU A 7 -8.26 -12.92 4.49
N GLU A 8 -8.02 -12.56 5.74
CA GLU A 8 -8.12 -13.47 6.89
C GLU A 8 -8.84 -12.74 8.03
N GLY A 9 -10.16 -12.91 8.12
CA GLY A 9 -10.99 -12.15 9.06
C GLY A 9 -10.93 -10.65 8.74
N HIS A 10 -10.47 -9.85 9.70
CA HIS A 10 -10.33 -8.38 9.55
C HIS A 10 -8.94 -7.93 9.08
N PHE A 11 -8.14 -8.85 8.56
CA PHE A 11 -6.78 -8.58 8.09
C PHE A 11 -6.68 -8.71 6.57
N LEU A 12 -5.99 -7.75 5.96
CA LEU A 12 -5.32 -7.95 4.69
C LEU A 12 -4.00 -8.68 4.98
N VAL A 13 -3.80 -9.80 4.31
CA VAL A 13 -2.57 -10.57 4.42
C VAL A 13 -1.78 -10.46 3.13
N ILE A 14 -0.50 -10.11 3.25
CA ILE A 14 0.49 -10.19 2.18
C ILE A 14 1.54 -11.22 2.60
N GLU A 15 1.66 -12.30 1.84
CA GLU A 15 2.45 -13.46 2.22
C GLU A 15 3.46 -13.81 1.14
N ASN A 16 4.72 -13.92 1.56
CA ASN A 16 5.78 -14.50 0.76
C ASN A 16 6.26 -15.82 1.39
N PRO A 17 7.17 -16.57 0.75
CA PRO A 17 7.64 -17.85 1.28
C PRO A 17 8.28 -17.80 2.68
N PHE A 18 8.72 -16.63 3.15
CA PHE A 18 9.43 -16.46 4.41
C PHE A 18 8.57 -15.80 5.51
N LEU A 19 7.69 -14.88 5.10
CA LEU A 19 7.03 -13.92 5.96
C LEU A 19 5.56 -13.75 5.57
N LYS A 20 4.70 -13.69 6.58
CA LYS A 20 3.31 -13.27 6.46
C LYS A 20 3.16 -11.91 7.16
N GLU A 21 2.69 -10.93 6.42
CA GLU A 21 2.41 -9.58 6.89
C GLU A 21 0.91 -9.42 7.01
N LYS A 22 0.43 -9.13 8.21
CA LYS A 22 -0.99 -8.95 8.50
C LYS A 22 -1.24 -7.50 8.85
N ILE A 23 -2.14 -6.89 8.10
CA ILE A 23 -2.53 -5.49 8.21
C ILE A 23 -4.00 -5.48 8.60
N ALA A 24 -4.33 -4.96 9.78
CA ALA A 24 -5.72 -4.84 10.18
C ALA A 24 -6.39 -3.72 9.37
N PHE A 25 -7.55 -3.95 8.77
CA PHE A 25 -8.20 -2.90 7.97
C PHE A 25 -8.52 -1.64 8.78
N ASN A 26 -8.92 -1.83 10.05
CA ASN A 26 -9.19 -0.73 10.97
C ASN A 26 -7.93 0.07 11.39
N SER A 27 -6.73 -0.40 11.05
CA SER A 27 -5.49 0.34 11.31
C SER A 27 -5.07 1.22 10.12
N ILE A 28 -5.69 1.08 8.95
CA ILE A 28 -5.33 1.85 7.76
C ILE A 28 -5.75 3.31 7.93
N ASP A 29 -4.78 4.22 7.85
CA ASP A 29 -5.00 5.66 7.93
C ASP A 29 -5.15 6.26 6.53
N ASP A 30 -4.22 5.96 5.62
CA ASP A 30 -4.17 6.55 4.29
C ASP A 30 -3.67 5.52 3.27
N ILE A 31 -4.26 5.52 2.07
CA ILE A 31 -3.82 4.74 0.91
C ILE A 31 -3.65 5.69 -0.28
N VAL A 32 -2.45 5.71 -0.85
CA VAL A 32 -2.11 6.48 -2.04
C VAL A 32 -1.53 5.53 -3.08
N ILE A 33 -1.92 5.72 -4.34
CA ILE A 33 -1.36 4.98 -5.46
C ILE A 33 -0.79 5.95 -6.50
N SER A 34 0.34 5.58 -7.09
CA SER A 34 0.94 6.32 -8.19
C SER A 34 1.29 5.39 -9.34
N SER A 35 0.93 5.79 -10.56
CA SER A 35 1.37 5.12 -11.78
C SER A 35 2.76 5.59 -12.19
N GLN A 36 3.60 4.62 -12.54
CA GLN A 36 4.91 4.85 -13.13
C GLN A 36 4.81 4.69 -14.65
N PHE A 37 5.61 5.44 -15.40
CA PHE A 37 5.70 5.33 -16.86
C PHE A 37 7.19 5.32 -17.24
N PRO A 38 7.62 4.55 -18.27
CA PRO A 38 6.83 3.79 -19.25
C PRO A 38 6.41 2.38 -18.83
N SER A 39 6.93 1.86 -17.73
CA SER A 39 6.60 0.53 -17.24
C SER A 39 5.20 0.52 -16.59
N ARG A 40 4.36 -0.47 -16.90
CA ARG A 40 3.04 -0.66 -16.25
C ARG A 40 3.17 -1.12 -14.79
N LYS A 41 3.65 -0.19 -13.97
CA LYS A 41 3.97 -0.38 -12.56
C LYS A 41 3.24 0.68 -11.74
N TYR A 42 2.83 0.29 -10.54
CA TYR A 42 2.16 1.17 -9.61
C TYR A 42 2.85 1.10 -8.26
N SER A 43 3.21 2.26 -7.73
CA SER A 43 3.59 2.33 -6.32
C SER A 43 2.35 2.51 -5.47
N LEU A 44 2.18 1.61 -4.51
CA LEU A 44 1.17 1.67 -3.48
C LEU A 44 1.85 2.10 -2.17
N TYR A 45 1.32 3.16 -1.57
CA TYR A 45 1.72 3.69 -0.29
C TYR A 45 0.55 3.51 0.68
N MET A 46 0.72 2.66 1.67
CA MET A 46 -0.26 2.45 2.74
C MET A 46 0.34 2.90 4.06
N PHE A 47 -0.44 3.58 4.88
CA PHE A 47 -0.01 4.10 6.19
C PHE A 47 -0.97 3.62 7.27
N PHE A 48 -0.43 3.32 8.46
CA PHE A 48 -1.17 2.62 9.50
C PHE A 48 -1.02 3.28 10.87
N SER A 49 -2.09 3.27 11.65
CA SER A 49 -2.11 3.70 13.05
C SER A 49 -1.64 2.61 14.01
N GLN A 50 -1.51 1.37 13.54
CA GLN A 50 -0.96 0.23 14.28
C GLN A 50 0.10 -0.48 13.43
N PRO A 51 1.15 -1.06 14.03
CA PRO A 51 2.21 -1.70 13.28
C PRO A 51 1.71 -2.95 12.54
N ILE A 52 2.28 -3.22 11.37
CA ILE A 52 2.08 -4.47 10.63
C ILE A 52 2.49 -5.64 11.53
N GLN A 53 1.64 -6.67 11.59
CA GLN A 53 1.95 -7.88 12.34
C GLN A 53 2.70 -8.86 11.46
N TYR A 54 3.86 -9.30 11.92
CA TYR A 54 4.77 -10.16 11.18
C TYR A 54 4.76 -11.58 11.75
N GLU A 55 4.30 -12.55 10.95
CA GLU A 55 4.34 -13.97 11.28
C GLU A 55 5.41 -14.66 10.42
N LYS A 56 6.43 -15.23 11.08
CA LYS A 56 7.48 -16.00 10.39
C LYS A 56 6.97 -17.38 10.02
N LYS A 57 7.21 -17.84 8.80
CA LYS A 57 6.98 -19.25 8.46
C LYS A 57 8.03 -20.16 9.11
N LYS A 58 7.61 -21.35 9.56
CA LYS A 58 8.49 -22.33 10.25
C LYS A 58 9.70 -22.71 9.37
N GLY A 59 10.90 -22.70 9.97
CA GLY A 59 12.17 -23.11 9.35
C GLY A 59 13.37 -22.41 9.98
N TRP A 60 14.46 -23.13 10.29
CA TRP A 60 15.64 -22.55 10.97
C TRP A 60 16.35 -21.46 10.14
N TRP A 61 16.35 -21.59 8.81
CA TRP A 61 16.86 -20.57 7.87
C TRP A 61 16.03 -19.28 7.85
N ASN A 62 14.74 -19.33 8.22
CA ASN A 62 13.84 -18.18 8.11
C ASN A 62 14.11 -17.11 9.18
N LYS A 63 14.75 -17.45 10.31
CA LYS A 63 15.10 -16.46 11.35
C LYS A 63 16.10 -15.42 10.84
N ILE A 64 17.10 -15.85 10.07
CA ILE A 64 18.17 -14.98 9.53
C ILE A 64 17.65 -14.20 8.33
N ILE A 65 16.93 -14.86 7.41
CA ILE A 65 16.35 -14.23 6.22
C ILE A 65 15.33 -13.16 6.61
N CYS A 66 14.48 -13.38 7.62
CA CYS A 66 13.52 -12.36 8.07
C CYS A 66 14.18 -11.13 8.70
N ALA A 67 15.37 -11.25 9.31
CA ALA A 67 16.08 -10.10 9.84
C ALA A 67 16.68 -9.22 8.72
N ILE A 68 17.04 -9.84 7.60
CA ILE A 68 17.66 -9.18 6.43
C ILE A 68 16.58 -8.66 5.45
N MET A 69 15.50 -9.42 5.25
CA MET A 69 14.41 -9.10 4.31
C MET A 69 13.34 -8.17 4.88
N ASN A 70 13.42 -7.75 6.15
CA ASN A 70 12.53 -6.73 6.68
C ASN A 70 12.93 -5.35 6.11
N ASN A 71 12.79 -5.20 4.78
CA ASN A 71 13.07 -4.00 4.00
C ASN A 71 12.11 -2.84 4.34
N ASN A 72 11.23 -3.04 5.31
CA ASN A 72 10.32 -2.03 5.80
C ASN A 72 10.85 -1.52 7.15
N ASN A 73 11.77 -0.56 7.10
CA ASN A 73 12.36 0.07 8.29
C ASN A 73 11.30 0.75 9.19
N ASN A 74 10.09 0.97 8.67
CA ASN A 74 8.98 1.55 9.41
C ASN A 74 7.77 0.58 9.38
N PRO A 75 7.40 -0.03 10.52
CA PRO A 75 6.29 -0.98 10.59
C PRO A 75 4.90 -0.32 10.44
N TYR A 76 4.83 1.02 10.37
CA TYR A 76 3.60 1.80 10.22
C TYR A 76 3.31 2.22 8.78
N GLN A 77 4.03 1.69 7.79
CA GLN A 77 3.76 1.99 6.39
C GLN A 77 4.09 0.79 5.50
N ILE A 78 3.53 0.71 4.31
CA ILE A 78 4.04 -0.12 3.21
C ILE A 78 4.26 0.81 2.02
N LYS A 79 5.44 0.72 1.40
CA LYS A 79 5.79 1.43 0.17
C LYS A 79 6.31 0.42 -0.83
N ARG A 80 5.45 -0.06 -1.72
CA ARG A 80 5.77 -1.15 -2.67
C ARG A 80 5.38 -0.81 -4.08
N THR A 81 6.08 -1.40 -5.04
CA THR A 81 5.77 -1.28 -6.45
C THR A 81 5.31 -2.63 -6.98
N TYR A 82 4.19 -2.62 -7.70
CA TYR A 82 3.51 -3.79 -8.24
C TYR A 82 3.35 -3.64 -9.75
N TYR A 83 3.34 -4.75 -10.48
CA TYR A 83 2.89 -4.80 -11.88
C TYR A 83 1.35 -4.88 -11.97
N ASP A 84 0.78 -4.61 -13.16
CA ASP A 84 -0.68 -4.70 -13.42
C ASP A 84 -1.32 -5.96 -12.81
N ASN A 85 -0.74 -7.14 -13.07
CA ASN A 85 -1.28 -8.43 -12.65
C ASN A 85 -1.17 -8.70 -11.13
N GLU A 86 -0.36 -7.93 -10.42
CA GLU A 86 -0.18 -8.03 -8.97
C GLU A 86 -1.08 -7.03 -8.25
N ILE A 87 -1.20 -5.82 -8.79
CA ILE A 87 -1.94 -4.74 -8.15
C ILE A 87 -3.46 -4.97 -8.27
N GLU A 88 -3.96 -5.46 -9.40
CA GLU A 88 -5.41 -5.63 -9.61
C GLU A 88 -6.06 -6.53 -8.55
N PRO A 89 -5.54 -7.75 -8.26
CA PRO A 89 -6.08 -8.57 -7.18
C PRO A 89 -5.97 -7.90 -5.80
N LEU A 90 -4.87 -7.18 -5.54
CA LEU A 90 -4.67 -6.48 -4.27
C LEU A 90 -5.70 -5.36 -4.09
N LEU A 91 -5.99 -4.59 -5.13
CA LEU A 91 -7.02 -3.54 -5.08
C LEU A 91 -8.41 -4.13 -4.81
N ALA A 92 -8.73 -5.28 -5.42
CA ALA A 92 -10.00 -5.97 -5.15
C ALA A 92 -10.13 -6.37 -3.67
N LEU A 93 -9.07 -6.93 -3.08
CA LEU A 93 -9.03 -7.28 -1.65
C LEU A 93 -9.15 -6.05 -0.74
N ILE A 94 -8.49 -4.94 -1.09
CA ILE A 94 -8.63 -3.67 -0.36
C ILE A 94 -10.08 -3.20 -0.40
N LYS A 95 -10.75 -3.23 -1.55
CA LYS A 95 -12.15 -2.80 -1.68
C LYS A 95 -13.13 -3.70 -0.93
N GLU A 96 -12.85 -4.99 -0.88
CA GLU A 96 -13.65 -5.95 -0.12
C GLU A 96 -13.54 -5.68 1.40
N GLY A 97 -12.32 -5.43 1.91
CA GLY A 97 -12.10 -5.11 3.32
C GLY A 97 -12.36 -3.66 3.74
N MET A 98 -12.32 -2.73 2.78
CA MET A 98 -12.60 -1.30 2.94
C MET A 98 -13.52 -0.81 1.82
N PRO A 99 -14.85 -1.04 1.95
CA PRO A 99 -15.83 -0.65 0.93
C PRO A 99 -15.83 0.85 0.60
N GLU A 100 -15.35 1.69 1.50
CA GLU A 100 -15.23 3.14 1.33
C GLU A 100 -13.99 3.58 0.54
N ALA A 101 -13.03 2.69 0.28
CA ALA A 101 -11.86 3.00 -0.55
C ALA A 101 -12.28 3.26 -2.01
N ASP A 102 -11.78 4.33 -2.60
CA ASP A 102 -11.99 4.71 -3.99
C ASP A 102 -10.89 4.09 -4.86
N LEU A 103 -11.22 3.02 -5.57
CA LEU A 103 -10.27 2.35 -6.46
C LEU A 103 -10.19 3.10 -7.79
N PRO A 104 -9.00 3.59 -8.19
CA PRO A 104 -8.88 4.29 -9.45
C PRO A 104 -8.83 3.31 -10.62
N ASP A 105 -9.32 3.74 -11.78
CA ASP A 105 -9.19 2.98 -13.04
C ASP A 105 -7.72 2.97 -13.51
N LEU A 106 -7.09 1.80 -13.42
CA LEU A 106 -5.69 1.58 -13.79
C LEU A 106 -5.42 1.79 -15.28
N LYS A 107 -6.40 1.51 -16.16
CA LYS A 107 -6.21 1.64 -17.62
C LYS A 107 -5.93 3.08 -18.02
N ASN A 108 -6.54 4.03 -17.31
CA ASN A 108 -6.37 5.47 -17.53
C ASN A 108 -5.34 6.10 -16.60
N SER A 109 -4.45 5.29 -16.00
CA SER A 109 -3.52 5.76 -14.96
C SER A 109 -2.49 6.79 -15.42
N LEU A 110 -2.19 6.83 -16.71
CA LEU A 110 -1.32 7.85 -17.31
C LEU A 110 -1.92 9.25 -17.26
N PHE A 111 -3.25 9.34 -17.17
CA PHE A 111 -4.01 10.59 -17.14
C PHE A 111 -4.49 10.95 -15.74
N TRP A 112 -4.14 10.17 -14.72
CA TRP A 112 -4.50 10.54 -13.36
C TRP A 112 -3.90 11.89 -12.99
N ARG A 113 -4.71 12.69 -12.33
CA ARG A 113 -4.34 13.99 -11.80
C ARG A 113 -5.11 14.22 -10.51
N THR A 114 -4.40 14.61 -9.46
CA THR A 114 -4.99 15.03 -8.18
C THR A 114 -4.62 16.48 -7.95
N GLU A 115 -5.63 17.34 -7.77
CA GLU A 115 -5.45 18.77 -7.57
C GLU A 115 -5.84 19.15 -6.13
N ASP A 116 -4.90 19.74 -5.40
CA ASP A 116 -5.06 20.16 -4.02
C ASP A 116 -4.70 21.64 -3.87
N ARG A 117 -5.68 22.52 -4.12
CA ARG A 117 -5.54 23.99 -4.05
C ARG A 117 -4.36 24.50 -4.89
N LYS A 118 -3.16 24.55 -4.31
CA LYS A 118 -1.92 25.05 -4.91
C LYS A 118 -1.03 23.95 -5.49
N ASN A 119 -1.33 22.67 -5.24
CA ASN A 119 -0.54 21.54 -5.71
C ASN A 119 -1.28 20.75 -6.79
N ALA A 120 -0.57 20.28 -7.80
CA ALA A 120 -1.07 19.33 -8.78
C ALA A 120 -0.13 18.12 -8.83
N PHE A 121 -0.67 16.93 -8.61
CA PHE A 121 0.07 15.68 -8.63
C PHE A 121 -0.36 14.86 -9.84
N SER A 122 0.54 14.74 -10.80
CA SER A 122 0.36 13.89 -11.97
C SER A 122 0.54 12.42 -11.60
N LYS A 123 -0.27 11.54 -12.19
CA LYS A 123 -0.21 10.08 -12.05
C LYS A 123 -0.41 9.55 -10.63
N MET A 124 -0.92 10.36 -9.70
CA MET A 124 -1.17 9.96 -8.31
C MET A 124 -2.64 10.14 -7.94
N ARG A 125 -3.15 9.23 -7.10
CA ARG A 125 -4.51 9.25 -6.55
C ARG A 125 -4.49 8.88 -5.07
N VAL A 126 -5.36 9.52 -4.30
CA VAL A 126 -5.72 9.07 -2.95
C VAL A 126 -6.83 8.04 -3.12
N MET A 127 -6.59 6.82 -2.66
CA MET A 127 -7.62 5.78 -2.64
C MET A 127 -8.43 5.83 -1.35
N TYR A 128 -7.78 6.19 -0.25
CA TYR A 128 -8.42 6.27 1.05
C TYR A 128 -7.68 7.25 1.95
N SER A 129 -8.42 7.98 2.78
CA SER A 129 -7.89 8.72 3.92
C SER A 129 -8.95 8.75 5.01
N ARG A 130 -8.61 8.23 6.19
CA ARG A 130 -9.50 8.19 7.36
C ARG A 130 -9.98 9.59 7.75
N GLU A 131 -9.09 10.56 7.64
CA GLU A 131 -9.33 11.96 7.97
C GLU A 131 -9.80 12.78 6.74
N LYS A 132 -10.08 12.12 5.60
CA LYS A 132 -10.46 12.76 4.33
C LYS A 132 -9.47 13.85 3.89
N MET A 133 -8.18 13.61 4.11
CA MET A 133 -7.14 14.59 3.80
C MET A 133 -6.88 14.68 2.28
N PRO A 134 -6.56 15.88 1.77
CA PRO A 134 -6.01 16.03 0.42
C PRO A 134 -4.61 15.41 0.33
N LEU A 135 -4.21 14.97 -0.87
CA LEU A 135 -2.94 14.26 -1.14
C LEU A 135 -1.71 15.03 -0.62
N ALA A 136 -1.64 16.33 -0.84
CA ALA A 136 -0.56 17.18 -0.34
C ALA A 136 -0.37 17.08 1.18
N ASN A 137 -1.47 17.00 1.93
CA ASN A 137 -1.42 16.90 3.38
C ASN A 137 -1.02 15.48 3.82
N ILE A 138 -1.50 14.45 3.13
CA ILE A 138 -1.06 13.05 3.36
C ILE A 138 0.45 12.93 3.14
N LEU A 139 0.96 13.46 2.03
CA LEU A 139 2.38 13.41 1.71
C LEU A 139 3.24 14.18 2.73
N ARG A 140 2.77 15.32 3.26
CA ARG A 140 3.47 16.03 4.35
C ARG A 140 3.42 15.25 5.67
N LYS A 141 2.24 14.76 6.07
CA LYS A 141 2.01 13.97 7.29
C LYS A 141 2.99 12.80 7.37
N HIS A 142 3.25 12.15 6.24
CA HIS A 142 4.12 10.98 6.14
C HIS A 142 5.54 11.27 5.63
N GLY A 143 5.97 12.54 5.65
CA GLY A 143 7.34 12.96 5.35
C GLY A 143 7.79 12.76 3.89
N MET A 144 6.84 12.63 2.96
CA MET A 144 7.09 12.46 1.51
C MET A 144 7.12 13.79 0.75
N MET A 145 6.74 14.89 1.39
CA MET A 145 6.84 16.24 0.84
C MET A 145 7.24 17.22 1.95
N ARG A 146 8.07 18.22 1.63
CA ARG A 146 8.42 19.27 2.59
C ARG A 146 7.23 20.19 2.87
N GLY A 147 7.15 20.68 4.10
CA GLY A 147 6.13 21.62 4.59
C GLY A 147 6.16 22.93 3.83
#